data_AF-A0A9X2P8G5-F1
#
_entry.id   AF-A0A9X2P8G5-F1
#
_cell.length_a   1.000
_cell.length_b   1.000
_cell.length_c   1.000
_cell.angle_alpha   90.00
_cell.angle_beta   90.00
_cell.angle_gamma   90.00
#
_symmetry.space_group_name_H-M   'P 1'
#
loop_
_entity.id
_entity.type
_entity.pdbx_description
1 polymer ?
#
loop_
_entity_poly.entity_id
_entity_poly.type
_entity_poly.pdbx_seq_one_letter_code
_entity_poly.pdbx_strand_id
1 'polypeptide(L)'
;MKIQKTLMFLIMGLSHLGACNGQSGNSSQSSDNKKQIMENFELSPEKAHPKAKVLLNEPFYWSPIEESGPFGSDDGSDAFYGFLDWRESNETSSPTVFLSDLIDEWGYKPFDFNELDEEILKIYISSNEIGARTLKGQDDAIIAIGFGQFVLEGKIDEDIKLLTKTALKRELLPILIDSWDGEYKKTRIEQLNKMLIVLG
;
A
#
# COMPACT_ATOMS: atom_id res chain seq x y z
N MET A 1 -28.91 51.75 8.22
CA MET A 1 -28.03 52.67 8.97
C MET A 1 -26.83 51.86 9.45
N LYS A 2 -25.56 52.01 9.08
CA LYS A 2 -24.73 52.92 8.26
C LYS A 2 -23.51 52.07 7.83
N ILE A 3 -23.20 51.95 6.54
CA ILE A 3 -22.10 52.59 5.78
C ILE A 3 -20.94 51.62 5.45
N GLN A 4 -20.75 51.43 4.14
CA GLN A 4 -19.61 50.82 3.45
C GLN A 4 -18.31 51.62 3.64
N LYS A 5 -17.15 50.96 3.51
CA LYS A 5 -15.93 51.60 2.97
C LYS A 5 -15.16 50.67 2.05
N THR A 6 -15.29 50.94 0.76
CA THR A 6 -14.35 50.59 -0.31
C THR A 6 -13.07 51.42 -0.12
N LEU A 7 -11.89 50.84 -0.36
CA LEU A 7 -10.73 51.63 -0.78
C LEU A 7 -9.99 50.89 -1.89
N MET A 8 -10.07 51.52 -3.06
CA MET A 8 -9.45 51.17 -4.32
C MET A 8 -8.13 51.95 -4.38
N PHE A 9 -7.00 51.28 -4.63
CA PHE A 9 -5.77 51.95 -5.03
C PHE A 9 -5.40 51.57 -6.46
N LEU A 10 -5.53 52.57 -7.32
CA LEU A 10 -5.12 52.62 -8.71
C LEU A 10 -3.71 53.22 -8.74
N ILE A 11 -2.72 52.49 -9.28
CA ILE A 11 -1.48 53.10 -9.78
C ILE A 11 -1.26 52.58 -11.20
N MET A 12 -1.17 53.54 -12.12
CA MET A 12 -1.01 53.39 -13.55
C MET A 12 0.35 54.01 -13.93
N GLY A 13 1.12 53.38 -14.82
CA GLY A 13 2.32 53.96 -15.43
C GLY A 13 3.32 52.89 -15.89
N LEU A 14 3.24 52.38 -17.13
CA LEU A 14 3.81 52.89 -18.40
C LEU A 14 5.11 52.12 -18.81
N SER A 15 4.88 51.15 -19.69
CA SER A 15 5.70 50.58 -20.78
C SER A 15 7.15 51.03 -21.00
N HIS A 16 8.06 50.04 -21.09
CA HIS A 16 9.11 49.99 -22.10
C HIS A 16 9.25 48.57 -22.69
N LEU A 17 9.43 48.56 -24.02
CA LEU A 17 9.59 47.40 -24.89
C LEU A 17 10.94 46.73 -24.68
N GLY A 18 10.94 45.40 -24.68
CA GLY A 18 12.11 44.57 -24.91
C GLY A 18 11.66 43.26 -25.56
N ALA A 19 11.85 43.13 -26.87
CA ALA A 19 11.68 41.87 -27.57
C ALA A 19 12.95 41.03 -27.41
N CYS A 20 12.82 39.76 -27.03
CA CYS A 20 13.72 38.69 -27.47
C CYS A 20 13.09 37.30 -27.21
N ASN A 21 13.26 36.47 -28.24
CA ASN A 21 12.82 35.09 -28.45
C ASN A 21 13.00 34.10 -27.29
N GLY A 22 12.08 33.12 -27.26
CA GLY A 22 12.42 31.70 -27.17
C GLY A 22 12.65 31.11 -25.78
N GLN A 23 11.71 30.29 -25.32
CA GLN A 23 11.90 28.84 -25.25
C GLN A 23 10.62 28.17 -24.77
N SER A 24 10.07 27.31 -25.63
CA SER A 24 9.21 26.20 -25.22
C SER A 24 10.00 25.31 -24.26
N GLY A 25 9.45 25.09 -23.07
CA GLY A 25 10.06 24.33 -21.98
C GLY A 25 9.03 23.40 -21.35
N ASN A 26 8.56 22.46 -22.16
CA ASN A 26 8.09 21.12 -21.85
C ASN A 26 8.19 20.69 -20.36
N SER A 27 7.11 20.81 -19.59
CA SER A 27 6.98 20.21 -18.24
C SER A 27 5.89 19.13 -18.17
N SER A 28 5.16 18.87 -19.26
CA SER A 28 4.05 17.91 -19.31
C SER A 28 4.46 16.52 -19.80
N GLN A 29 5.58 16.36 -20.52
CA GLN A 29 5.99 15.03 -21.01
C GLN A 29 6.59 14.11 -19.95
N SER A 30 7.08 14.62 -18.81
CA SER A 30 7.73 13.79 -17.78
C SER A 30 6.74 13.11 -16.84
N SER A 31 5.63 13.77 -16.51
CA SER A 31 4.58 13.22 -15.64
C SER A 31 3.71 12.20 -16.36
N ASP A 32 3.36 12.49 -17.62
CA ASP A 32 2.47 11.64 -18.40
C ASP A 32 3.14 10.31 -18.78
N ASN A 33 4.43 10.34 -19.08
CA ASN A 33 5.21 9.15 -19.43
C ASN A 33 5.53 8.28 -18.19
N LYS A 34 5.71 8.89 -17.02
CA LYS A 34 5.83 8.15 -15.74
C LYS A 34 4.52 7.48 -15.35
N LYS A 35 3.41 8.23 -15.37
CA LYS A 35 2.08 7.68 -15.08
C LYS A 35 1.75 6.49 -16.00
N GLN A 36 2.13 6.58 -17.28
CA GLN A 36 1.97 5.49 -18.24
C GLN A 36 2.89 4.27 -17.96
N ILE A 37 4.08 4.45 -17.40
CA ILE A 37 4.97 3.34 -17.00
C ILE A 37 4.40 2.60 -15.78
N MET A 38 3.76 3.33 -14.86
CA MET A 38 3.22 2.81 -13.61
C MET A 38 1.87 2.10 -13.83
N GLU A 39 1.02 2.62 -14.71
CA GLU A 39 -0.17 1.91 -15.22
C GLU A 39 0.20 0.59 -15.95
N ASN A 40 1.48 0.38 -16.29
CA ASN A 40 1.98 -0.81 -16.98
C ASN A 40 2.97 -1.64 -16.16
N PHE A 41 3.20 -1.33 -14.88
CA PHE A 41 3.90 -2.29 -14.03
C PHE A 41 2.98 -3.47 -13.82
N GLU A 42 3.46 -4.64 -14.21
CA GLU A 42 2.70 -5.88 -14.08
C GLU A 42 3.45 -6.67 -13.03
N LEU A 43 2.80 -7.00 -11.93
CA LEU A 43 3.39 -7.86 -10.93
C LEU A 43 3.77 -9.20 -11.59
N SER A 44 5.07 -9.41 -11.78
CA SER A 44 5.58 -10.63 -12.42
C SER A 44 6.94 -11.01 -11.84
N PRO A 45 7.28 -12.31 -11.83
CA PRO A 45 8.60 -12.75 -11.43
C PRO A 45 9.69 -12.01 -12.20
N GLU A 46 9.55 -11.77 -13.50
CA GLU A 46 10.57 -11.18 -14.37
C GLU A 46 10.94 -9.74 -13.99
N LYS A 47 9.97 -8.95 -13.53
CA LYS A 47 10.16 -7.56 -13.11
C LYS A 47 10.66 -7.42 -11.67
N ALA A 48 10.60 -8.49 -10.87
CA ALA A 48 11.02 -8.47 -9.48
C ALA A 48 12.55 -8.40 -9.28
N HIS A 49 12.96 -7.90 -8.13
CA HIS A 49 14.35 -7.91 -7.69
C HIS A 49 14.90 -9.36 -7.63
N PRO A 50 16.18 -9.61 -8.03
CA PRO A 50 16.76 -10.97 -8.03
C PRO A 50 16.62 -11.75 -6.73
N LYS A 51 16.75 -11.09 -5.57
CA LYS A 51 16.53 -11.73 -4.26
C LYS A 51 15.09 -12.21 -4.07
N ALA A 52 14.11 -11.41 -4.48
CA ALA A 52 12.70 -11.78 -4.41
C ALA A 52 12.41 -12.96 -5.34
N LYS A 53 12.90 -12.95 -6.57
CA LYS A 53 12.77 -14.07 -7.51
C LYS A 53 13.22 -15.42 -6.93
N VAL A 54 14.30 -15.42 -6.15
CA VAL A 54 14.85 -16.65 -5.55
C VAL A 54 13.95 -17.19 -4.45
N LEU A 55 13.41 -16.33 -3.59
CA LEU A 55 12.61 -16.73 -2.43
C LEU A 55 11.11 -16.88 -2.72
N LEU A 56 10.57 -16.02 -3.59
CA LEU A 56 9.18 -16.02 -4.03
C LEU A 56 9.04 -16.88 -5.30
N ASN A 57 9.39 -18.16 -5.19
CA ASN A 57 9.51 -19.06 -6.36
C ASN A 57 8.27 -19.92 -6.62
N GLU A 58 7.19 -19.71 -5.87
CA GLU A 58 5.93 -20.42 -6.04
C GLU A 58 4.87 -19.54 -6.74
N PRO A 59 3.94 -20.12 -7.52
CA PRO A 59 2.97 -19.35 -8.30
C PRO A 59 2.06 -18.44 -7.46
N PHE A 60 1.74 -18.85 -6.23
CA PHE A 60 0.79 -18.14 -5.37
C PHE A 60 1.27 -16.72 -4.99
N TYR A 61 2.59 -16.48 -4.96
CA TYR A 61 3.17 -15.16 -4.73
C TYR A 61 2.86 -14.15 -5.84
N TRP A 62 2.56 -14.63 -7.05
CA TRP A 62 2.41 -13.82 -8.26
C TRP A 62 1.00 -13.89 -8.83
N SER A 63 0.10 -14.63 -8.17
CA SER A 63 -1.27 -14.78 -8.64
C SER A 63 -2.08 -13.53 -8.28
N PRO A 64 -2.71 -12.85 -9.26
CA PRO A 64 -3.54 -11.68 -9.00
C PRO A 64 -4.91 -12.03 -8.38
N ILE A 65 -5.19 -13.32 -8.20
CA ILE A 65 -6.49 -13.84 -7.71
C ILE A 65 -6.32 -14.87 -6.59
N GLU A 66 -5.09 -15.10 -6.11
CA GLU A 66 -4.90 -15.95 -4.94
C GLU A 66 -5.07 -15.10 -3.68
N GLU A 67 -6.25 -15.20 -3.08
CA GLU A 67 -6.68 -14.45 -1.90
C GLU A 67 -5.81 -14.67 -0.65
N SER A 68 -4.98 -15.72 -0.65
CA SER A 68 -4.00 -16.03 0.40
C SER A 68 -2.57 -15.65 0.04
N GLY A 69 -2.34 -15.18 -1.19
CA GLY A 69 -1.09 -14.58 -1.64
C GLY A 69 -0.98 -13.12 -1.21
N PRO A 70 0.23 -12.54 -1.26
CA PRO A 70 0.48 -11.19 -0.74
C PRO A 70 -0.22 -10.07 -1.53
N PHE A 71 -0.66 -10.33 -2.76
CA PHE A 71 -1.19 -9.31 -3.68
C PHE A 71 -2.52 -9.70 -4.32
N GLY A 72 -3.08 -10.87 -3.97
CA GLY A 72 -4.20 -11.46 -4.72
C GLY A 72 -5.58 -11.10 -4.19
N SER A 73 -5.68 -10.39 -3.07
CA SER A 73 -6.92 -9.76 -2.62
C SER A 73 -7.04 -8.34 -3.16
N ASP A 74 -8.27 -7.79 -3.21
CA ASP A 74 -8.51 -6.41 -3.65
C ASP A 74 -7.68 -5.40 -2.83
N ASP A 75 -7.73 -5.51 -1.48
CA ASP A 75 -6.96 -4.61 -0.60
C ASP A 75 -5.44 -4.80 -0.80
N GLY A 76 -4.97 -6.04 -0.97
CA GLY A 76 -3.56 -6.32 -1.18
C GLY A 76 -3.04 -5.79 -2.52
N SER A 77 -3.84 -5.92 -3.58
CA SER A 77 -3.54 -5.36 -4.90
C SER A 77 -3.49 -3.83 -4.84
N ASP A 78 -4.52 -3.20 -4.28
CA ASP A 78 -4.58 -1.74 -4.15
C ASP A 78 -3.42 -1.20 -3.31
N ALA A 79 -3.10 -1.85 -2.19
CA ALA A 79 -1.97 -1.50 -1.35
C ALA A 79 -0.63 -1.63 -2.09
N PHE A 80 -0.43 -2.69 -2.88
CA PHE A 80 0.80 -2.87 -3.64
C PHE A 80 1.00 -1.80 -4.71
N TYR A 81 -0.01 -1.56 -5.55
CA TYR A 81 0.11 -0.58 -6.63
C TYR A 81 0.17 0.86 -6.10
N GLY A 82 -0.58 1.16 -5.03
CA GLY A 82 -0.46 2.43 -4.32
C GLY A 82 0.94 2.61 -3.70
N PHE A 83 1.50 1.56 -3.08
CA PHE A 83 2.85 1.61 -2.53
C PHE A 83 3.91 1.80 -3.62
N LEU A 84 3.79 1.06 -4.73
CA LEU A 84 4.65 1.23 -5.90
C LEU A 84 4.65 2.70 -6.37
N ASP A 85 3.47 3.31 -6.46
CA ASP A 85 3.34 4.70 -6.89
C ASP A 85 3.95 5.69 -5.91
N TRP A 86 3.56 5.57 -4.64
CA TRP A 86 4.09 6.40 -3.57
C TRP A 86 5.62 6.29 -3.45
N ARG A 87 6.17 5.08 -3.61
CA ARG A 87 7.59 4.80 -3.40
C ARG A 87 8.49 5.51 -4.39
N GLU A 88 8.01 5.82 -5.61
CA GLU A 88 8.79 6.57 -6.61
C GLU A 88 9.27 7.94 -6.13
N SER A 89 8.52 8.58 -5.24
CA SER A 89 8.87 9.89 -4.68
C SER A 89 9.33 9.81 -3.22
N ASN A 90 9.35 8.60 -2.65
CA ASN A 90 9.56 8.34 -1.23
C ASN A 90 10.57 7.21 -0.99
N GLU A 91 11.64 7.14 -1.80
CA GLU A 91 12.60 6.03 -1.86
C GLU A 91 13.25 5.66 -0.51
N THR A 92 13.31 6.59 0.44
CA THR A 92 13.97 6.40 1.75
C THR A 92 13.01 6.49 2.93
N SER A 93 11.76 6.87 2.69
CA SER A 93 10.73 6.96 3.73
C SER A 93 10.40 5.55 4.25
N SER A 94 9.99 5.43 5.51
CA SER A 94 9.51 4.14 6.00
C SER A 94 8.23 3.74 5.24
N PRO A 95 8.08 2.47 4.79
CA PRO A 95 6.82 1.99 4.21
C PRO A 95 5.62 2.10 5.17
N THR A 96 5.86 2.17 6.48
CA THR A 96 4.80 2.37 7.47
C THR A 96 4.13 3.75 7.37
N VAL A 97 4.81 4.75 6.78
CA VAL A 97 4.21 6.06 6.50
C VAL A 97 3.10 5.89 5.47
N PHE A 98 3.39 5.24 4.34
CA PHE A 98 2.39 4.94 3.32
C PHE A 98 1.25 4.08 3.87
N LEU A 99 1.56 3.03 4.65
CA LEU A 99 0.55 2.19 5.29
C LEU A 99 -0.42 3.02 6.13
N SER A 100 0.09 3.94 6.96
CA SER A 100 -0.76 4.79 7.80
C SER A 100 -1.70 5.65 6.95
N ASP A 101 -1.14 6.32 5.93
CA ASP A 101 -1.93 7.17 5.03
C ASP A 101 -3.01 6.36 4.28
N LEU A 102 -2.68 5.14 3.84
CA LEU A 102 -3.59 4.25 3.13
C LEU A 102 -4.76 3.77 4.00
N ILE A 103 -4.48 3.34 5.25
CA ILE A 103 -5.53 2.87 6.16
C ILE A 103 -6.48 4.02 6.54
N ASP A 104 -5.93 5.22 6.74
CA ASP A 104 -6.73 6.42 6.99
C ASP A 104 -7.59 6.79 5.76
N GLU A 105 -7.04 6.68 4.54
CA GLU A 105 -7.78 6.91 3.28
C GLU A 105 -8.94 5.92 3.09
N TRP A 106 -8.73 4.64 3.42
CA TRP A 106 -9.78 3.63 3.39
C TRP A 106 -10.86 3.83 4.46
N GLY A 107 -10.65 4.75 5.41
CA GLY A 107 -11.56 5.02 6.50
C GLY A 107 -11.70 3.84 7.46
N TYR A 108 -10.73 2.94 7.48
CA TYR A 108 -10.71 1.83 8.41
C TYR A 108 -10.40 2.34 9.82
N LYS A 109 -11.09 1.78 10.81
CA LYS A 109 -10.86 2.16 12.20
C LYS A 109 -9.43 1.74 12.59
N PRO A 110 -8.61 2.63 13.15
CA PRO A 110 -7.25 2.29 13.55
C PRO A 110 -7.27 1.31 14.73
N PHE A 111 -6.26 0.45 14.78
CA PHE A 111 -5.93 -0.41 15.91
C PHE A 111 -4.42 -0.61 15.99
N ASP A 112 -3.91 -1.20 17.06
CA ASP A 112 -2.48 -1.53 17.14
C ASP A 112 -2.17 -2.68 16.16
N PHE A 113 -1.42 -2.38 15.09
CA PHE A 113 -1.02 -3.41 14.12
C PHE A 113 -0.17 -4.52 14.73
N ASN A 114 0.39 -4.35 15.92
CA ASN A 114 1.11 -5.40 16.66
C ASN A 114 0.18 -6.33 17.47
N GLU A 115 -1.12 -6.07 17.49
CA GLU A 115 -2.08 -6.81 18.31
C GLU A 115 -2.27 -8.26 17.86
N LEU A 116 -2.18 -9.21 18.80
CA LEU A 116 -2.40 -10.65 18.60
C LEU A 116 -3.34 -11.25 19.64
N ASP A 117 -3.76 -10.50 20.65
CA ASP A 117 -4.74 -10.93 21.65
C ASP A 117 -6.12 -11.06 21.01
N GLU A 118 -6.61 -12.30 20.96
CA GLU A 118 -7.91 -12.60 20.33
C GLU A 118 -9.08 -11.89 21.00
N GLU A 119 -9.03 -11.55 22.29
CA GLU A 119 -10.12 -10.80 22.95
C GLU A 119 -10.13 -9.33 22.52
N ILE A 120 -8.96 -8.72 22.36
CA ILE A 120 -8.85 -7.35 21.82
C ILE A 120 -9.31 -7.33 20.36
N LEU A 121 -8.90 -8.32 19.56
CA LEU A 121 -9.34 -8.44 18.17
C LEU A 121 -10.86 -8.70 18.07
N LYS A 122 -11.48 -9.47 18.98
CA LYS A 122 -12.95 -9.61 19.06
C LYS A 122 -13.63 -8.27 19.29
N ILE A 123 -13.10 -7.44 20.17
CA ILE A 123 -13.64 -6.10 20.43
C ILE A 123 -13.52 -5.24 19.17
N TYR A 124 -12.39 -5.29 18.47
CA TYR A 124 -12.21 -4.58 17.20
C TYR A 124 -13.25 -5.02 16.16
N ILE A 125 -13.32 -6.32 15.90
CA ILE A 125 -14.22 -6.95 14.91
C ILE A 125 -15.68 -6.63 15.23
N SER A 126 -16.09 -6.71 16.49
CA SER A 126 -17.48 -6.45 16.89
C SER A 126 -17.83 -4.95 16.94
N SER A 127 -16.85 -4.06 16.83
CA SER A 127 -17.09 -2.61 16.89
C SER A 127 -17.67 -2.01 15.61
N ASN A 128 -17.73 -2.77 14.51
CA ASN A 128 -18.40 -2.38 13.28
C ASN A 128 -18.96 -3.63 12.55
N GLU A 129 -20.01 -3.46 11.73
CA GLU A 129 -20.69 -4.59 11.05
C GLU A 129 -19.80 -5.39 10.10
N ILE A 130 -18.77 -4.76 9.53
CA ILE A 130 -17.81 -5.33 8.60
C ILE A 130 -16.42 -5.50 9.25
N GLY A 131 -16.34 -5.59 10.58
CA GLY A 131 -15.06 -5.47 11.32
C GLY A 131 -14.06 -6.59 11.01
N ALA A 132 -14.55 -7.79 10.71
CA ALA A 132 -13.70 -8.89 10.25
C ALA A 132 -13.09 -8.61 8.87
N ARG A 133 -13.88 -8.03 7.95
CA ARG A 133 -13.40 -7.64 6.61
C ARG A 133 -12.40 -6.49 6.70
N THR A 134 -12.65 -5.48 7.54
CA THR A 134 -11.70 -4.36 7.71
C THR A 134 -10.41 -4.78 8.41
N LEU A 135 -10.47 -5.72 9.36
CA LEU A 135 -9.27 -6.29 9.97
C LEU A 135 -8.42 -7.03 8.93
N LYS A 136 -9.06 -7.93 8.16
CA LYS A 136 -8.39 -8.65 7.07
C LYS A 136 -7.79 -7.68 6.05
N GLY A 137 -8.52 -6.64 5.64
CA GLY A 137 -8.00 -5.68 4.67
C GLY A 137 -6.78 -4.90 5.15
N GLN A 138 -6.70 -4.59 6.44
CA GLN A 138 -5.48 -4.02 7.03
C GLN A 138 -4.33 -5.03 7.01
N ASP A 139 -4.59 -6.29 7.34
CA ASP A 139 -3.57 -7.34 7.29
C ASP A 139 -3.07 -7.60 5.86
N ASP A 140 -3.97 -7.67 4.88
CA ASP A 140 -3.63 -7.78 3.46
C ASP A 140 -2.77 -6.60 3.00
N ALA A 141 -3.11 -5.37 3.40
CA ALA A 141 -2.30 -4.19 3.06
C ALA A 141 -0.90 -4.23 3.66
N ILE A 142 -0.78 -4.59 4.94
CA ILE A 142 0.51 -4.76 5.62
C ILE A 142 1.36 -5.80 4.88
N ILE A 143 0.75 -6.95 4.54
CA ILE A 143 1.42 -8.04 3.84
C ILE A 143 1.88 -7.60 2.45
N ALA A 144 0.99 -6.96 1.69
CA ALA A 144 1.26 -6.46 0.35
C ALA A 144 2.38 -5.42 0.34
N ILE A 145 2.41 -4.49 1.29
CA ILE A 145 3.46 -3.46 1.37
C ILE A 145 4.81 -4.10 1.74
N GLY A 146 4.83 -5.02 2.71
CA GLY A 146 6.05 -5.73 3.11
C GLY A 146 6.66 -6.56 1.99
N PHE A 147 5.86 -7.40 1.33
CA PHE A 147 6.30 -8.18 0.17
C PHE A 147 6.52 -7.31 -1.07
N GLY A 148 5.78 -6.21 -1.21
CA GLY A 148 5.95 -5.21 -2.26
C GLY A 148 7.34 -4.57 -2.20
N GLN A 149 7.77 -4.13 -1.01
CA GLN A 149 9.14 -3.65 -0.83
C GLN A 149 10.17 -4.73 -1.19
N PHE A 150 9.93 -5.99 -0.80
CA PHE A 150 10.84 -7.07 -1.15
C PHE A 150 10.94 -7.29 -2.66
N VAL A 151 9.81 -7.27 -3.36
CA VAL A 151 9.71 -7.40 -4.83
C VAL A 151 10.46 -6.26 -5.52
N LEU A 152 10.30 -5.02 -5.04
CA LEU A 152 10.88 -3.84 -5.68
C LEU A 152 12.37 -3.64 -5.34
N GLU A 153 12.76 -3.89 -4.10
CA GLU A 153 14.06 -3.47 -3.56
C GLU A 153 14.95 -4.64 -3.10
N GLY A 154 14.41 -5.86 -3.03
CA GLY A 154 15.14 -7.02 -2.52
C GLY A 154 15.49 -6.95 -1.05
N LYS A 155 14.83 -6.06 -0.31
CA LYS A 155 14.92 -5.89 1.14
C LYS A 155 13.54 -5.57 1.70
N ILE A 156 13.39 -5.73 3.01
CA ILE A 156 12.23 -5.28 3.77
C ILE A 156 12.79 -4.50 4.95
N ASP A 157 12.34 -3.27 5.13
CA ASP A 157 12.74 -2.47 6.28
C ASP A 157 12.15 -3.08 7.57
N GLU A 158 12.88 -2.98 8.68
CA GLU A 158 12.57 -3.77 9.88
C GLU A 158 11.20 -3.46 10.50
N ASP A 159 10.74 -2.22 10.41
CA ASP A 159 9.43 -1.81 10.93
C ASP A 159 8.28 -2.50 10.18
N ILE A 160 8.24 -2.41 8.85
CA ILE A 160 7.21 -3.08 8.05
C ILE A 160 7.39 -4.60 8.07
N LYS A 161 8.63 -5.11 8.18
CA LYS A 161 8.89 -6.55 8.31
C LYS A 161 8.25 -7.12 9.58
N LEU A 162 8.36 -6.41 10.71
CA LEU A 162 7.75 -6.81 11.97
C LEU A 162 6.22 -6.81 11.85
N LEU A 163 5.64 -5.76 11.27
CA LEU A 163 4.19 -5.70 11.04
C LEU A 163 3.72 -6.83 10.11
N THR A 164 4.44 -7.10 9.02
CA THR A 164 4.16 -8.20 8.08
C THR A 164 4.13 -9.55 8.80
N LYS A 165 5.13 -9.81 9.67
CA LYS A 165 5.15 -11.03 10.50
C LYS A 165 3.94 -11.08 11.43
N THR A 166 3.54 -9.96 12.02
CA THR A 166 2.39 -9.92 12.93
C THR A 166 1.08 -10.14 12.18
N ALA A 167 0.86 -9.49 11.04
CA ALA A 167 -0.32 -9.69 10.19
C ALA A 167 -0.46 -11.15 9.74
N LEU A 168 0.61 -11.78 9.26
CA LEU A 168 0.59 -13.20 8.89
C LEU A 168 0.25 -14.12 10.08
N LYS A 169 0.76 -13.82 11.28
CA LYS A 169 0.42 -14.57 12.50
C LYS A 169 -1.02 -14.33 12.93
N ARG A 170 -1.53 -13.11 12.78
CA ARG A 170 -2.91 -12.72 13.09
C ARG A 170 -3.88 -13.46 12.18
N GLU A 171 -3.61 -13.53 10.88
CA GLU A 171 -4.39 -14.30 9.90
C GLU A 171 -4.39 -15.81 10.15
N LEU A 172 -3.44 -16.33 10.95
CA LEU A 172 -3.41 -17.72 11.41
C LEU A 172 -4.17 -17.95 12.73
N LEU A 173 -4.63 -16.91 13.43
CA LEU A 173 -5.39 -17.06 14.67
C LEU A 173 -6.76 -17.72 14.42
N PRO A 174 -7.27 -18.55 15.34
CA PRO A 174 -8.58 -19.21 15.21
C PRO A 174 -9.70 -18.27 14.81
N ILE A 175 -9.77 -17.08 15.44
CA ILE A 175 -10.77 -16.06 15.14
C ILE A 175 -10.82 -15.62 13.66
N LEU A 176 -9.71 -15.70 12.93
CA LEU A 176 -9.64 -15.36 11.49
C LEU A 176 -9.59 -16.62 10.62
N ILE A 177 -8.73 -17.58 10.93
CA ILE A 177 -8.53 -18.74 10.05
C ILE A 177 -9.76 -19.67 10.02
N ASP A 178 -10.60 -19.66 11.07
CA ASP A 178 -11.82 -20.47 11.12
C ASP A 178 -12.97 -19.90 10.27
N SER A 179 -12.85 -18.67 9.74
CA SER A 179 -13.80 -18.16 8.74
C SER A 179 -13.64 -18.81 7.37
N TRP A 180 -12.54 -19.53 7.16
CA TRP A 180 -12.26 -20.30 5.95
C TRP A 180 -12.61 -21.77 6.18
N ASP A 181 -13.14 -22.44 5.17
CA ASP A 181 -13.56 -23.83 5.27
C ASP A 181 -12.87 -24.75 4.26
N GLY A 182 -13.09 -26.06 4.46
CA GLY A 182 -12.68 -27.11 3.54
C GLY A 182 -11.19 -27.17 3.23
N GLU A 183 -10.88 -27.49 1.96
CA GLU A 183 -9.50 -27.58 1.48
C GLU A 183 -8.83 -26.22 1.38
N TYR A 184 -9.60 -25.14 1.12
CA TYR A 184 -9.01 -23.82 0.96
C TYR A 184 -8.43 -23.28 2.26
N LYS A 185 -9.04 -23.57 3.42
CA LYS A 185 -8.43 -23.28 4.72
C LYS A 185 -7.02 -23.87 4.85
N LYS A 186 -6.81 -25.10 4.39
CA LYS A 186 -5.49 -25.77 4.43
C LYS A 186 -4.50 -25.06 3.50
N THR A 187 -4.93 -24.72 2.29
CA THR A 187 -4.14 -23.93 1.34
C THR A 187 -3.72 -22.59 1.94
N ARG A 188 -4.65 -21.85 2.54
CA ARG A 188 -4.36 -20.57 3.21
C ARG A 188 -3.33 -20.74 4.32
N ILE A 189 -3.50 -21.72 5.21
CA ILE A 189 -2.53 -22.00 6.27
C ILE A 189 -1.14 -22.28 5.69
N GLU A 190 -1.05 -23.10 4.64
CA GLU A 190 0.22 -23.43 3.99
C GLU A 190 0.90 -22.19 3.41
N GLN A 191 0.16 -21.37 2.66
CA GLN A 191 0.67 -20.16 2.02
C GLN A 191 1.09 -19.09 3.03
N LEU A 192 0.31 -18.86 4.09
CA LEU A 192 0.67 -17.95 5.19
C LEU A 192 1.97 -18.39 5.89
N ASN A 193 2.14 -19.69 6.14
CA ASN A 193 3.37 -20.23 6.73
C ASN A 193 4.57 -20.11 5.79
N LYS A 194 4.39 -20.31 4.47
CA LYS A 194 5.44 -20.08 3.47
C LYS A 194 5.89 -18.62 3.46
N MET A 195 4.94 -17.67 3.53
CA MET A 195 5.26 -16.26 3.68
C MET A 195 6.05 -15.96 4.97
N LEU A 196 5.67 -16.56 6.11
CA LEU A 196 6.42 -16.40 7.36
C LEU A 196 7.86 -16.91 7.25
N ILE A 197 8.11 -18.00 6.52
CA ILE A 197 9.46 -18.54 6.29
C ILE A 197 10.32 -17.55 5.50
N VAL A 198 9.76 -16.86 4.50
CA VAL A 198 10.49 -15.84 3.73
C VAL A 198 10.96 -14.68 4.62
N LEU A 199 10.20 -14.37 5.67
CA LEU A 199 10.52 -13.28 6.61
C LEU A 199 11.45 -13.72 7.75
N GLY A 200 11.62 -15.03 7.97
CA GLY A 200 12.43 -15.65 9.03
C GLY A 200 13.90 -15.26 8.94
#